data_AF-A0A3B9DSM8-F1
#
_entry.id   AF-A0A3B9DSM8-F1
#
_cell.length_a   1.000
_cell.length_b   1.000
_cell.length_c   1.000
_cell.angle_alpha   90.00
_cell.angle_beta   90.00
_cell.angle_gamma   90.00
#
_symmetry.space_group_name_H-M   'P 1'
#
loop_
_entity.id
_entity.type
_entity.pdbx_description
1 polymer ?
#
loop_
_entity_poly.entity_id
_entity_poly.type
_entity_poly.pdbx_seq_one_letter_code
_entity_poly.pdbx_strand_id
1 'polypeptide(L)' 'MLTILHGSDAHFGNPHRPSVAAGFLELARRVSPDVVVLAGDLTQRA' A
#
# COMPACT_ATOMS: atom_id res chain seq x y z
N MET A 1 7.26 20.00 6.66
CA MET A 1 6.61 19.09 7.63
C MET A 1 6.59 17.72 6.96
N LEU A 2 7.08 16.68 7.61
CA LEU A 2 7.19 15.36 6.99
C LEU A 2 5.82 14.67 6.97
N THR A 3 5.38 14.21 5.80
CA THR A 3 4.13 13.47 5.60
C THR A 3 4.44 12.01 5.30
N ILE A 4 3.87 11.11 6.11
CA ILE A 4 4.03 9.67 5.95
C ILE A 4 2.68 9.06 5.56
N LEU A 5 2.65 8.30 4.46
CA LEU A 5 1.54 7.44 4.11
C LEU A 5 1.85 6.01 4.56
N HIS A 6 1.12 5.54 5.58
CA HIS A 6 1.32 4.22 6.18
C HIS A 6 0.17 3.28 5.80
N GLY A 7 0.51 2.15 5.18
CA GLY A 7 -0.41 1.03 4.91
C GLY A 7 0.13 -0.27 5.48
N SER A 8 -0.72 -1.29 5.56
CA SER A 8 -0.29 -2.64 5.94
C SER A 8 -0.94 -3.73 5.10
N ASP A 9 -0.30 -4.90 5.07
CA ASP A 9 -0.90 -6.17 4.63
C ASP A 9 -1.56 -6.10 3.25
N ALA A 10 -0.85 -5.51 2.29
CA ALA A 10 -1.34 -5.35 0.92
C ALA A 10 -1.59 -6.69 0.22
N HIS A 11 -0.91 -7.76 0.67
CA HIS A 11 -1.09 -9.14 0.22
C HIS A 11 -1.21 -9.27 -1.30
N PHE A 12 -0.30 -8.67 -2.08
CA PHE A 12 -0.34 -8.84 -3.53
C PHE A 12 0.12 -10.25 -3.93
N GLY A 13 -0.44 -10.83 -5.00
CA GLY A 13 -0.18 -12.23 -5.40
C GLY A 13 -1.48 -13.02 -5.54
N ASN A 14 -1.50 -14.21 -6.13
CA ASN A 14 -2.76 -14.96 -6.25
C ASN A 14 -3.02 -15.81 -4.99
N PRO A 15 -4.21 -15.77 -4.36
CA PRO A 15 -5.31 -14.83 -4.58
C PRO A 15 -5.09 -13.49 -3.87
N HIS A 16 -5.37 -12.37 -4.54
CA HIS A 16 -5.38 -11.03 -3.92
C HIS A 16 -6.58 -10.22 -4.36
N ARG A 17 -6.74 -9.05 -3.72
CA ARG A 17 -7.72 -8.03 -4.09
C ARG A 17 -7.00 -6.86 -4.79
N PRO A 18 -6.95 -6.82 -6.14
CA PRO A 18 -6.22 -5.78 -6.88
C PRO A 18 -6.66 -4.35 -6.53
N SER A 19 -7.91 -4.17 -6.11
CA SER A 19 -8.46 -2.87 -5.72
C SER A 19 -7.76 -2.25 -4.51
N VAL A 20 -7.16 -3.05 -3.62
CA VAL A 20 -6.42 -2.55 -2.45
C VAL A 20 -5.15 -1.83 -2.90
N ALA A 21 -4.34 -2.50 -3.73
CA ALA A 21 -3.11 -1.91 -4.28
C ALA A 21 -3.41 -0.69 -5.16
N ALA A 22 -4.46 -0.76 -6.00
CA ALA A 22 -4.86 0.36 -6.86
C ALA A 22 -5.31 1.58 -6.05
N GLY A 23 -6.15 1.39 -5.02
CA GLY A 23 -6.62 2.48 -4.16
C GLY A 23 -5.50 3.10 -3.33
N PHE A 24 -4.57 2.29 -2.83
CA PHE A 24 -3.39 2.80 -2.12
C PHE A 24 -2.48 3.63 -3.04
N LEU A 25 -2.28 3.17 -4.29
CA LEU A 25 -1.51 3.91 -5.28
C LEU A 25 -2.17 5.25 -5.66
N GLU A 26 -3.50 5.28 -5.82
CA GLU A 26 -4.24 6.52 -6.05
C GLU A 26 -4.08 7.49 -4.87
N LEU A 27 -4.21 6.99 -3.63
CA LEU A 27 -4.02 7.78 -2.43
C LEU A 27 -2.61 8.34 -2.32
N ALA A 28 -1.59 7.54 -2.63
CA ALA A 28 -0.19 7.97 -2.64
C ALA A 28 0.04 9.11 -3.64
N ARG A 29 -0.54 9.03 -4.84
CA ARG A 29 -0.46 10.11 -5.84
C ARG A 29 -1.19 11.36 -5.41
N ARG A 30 -2.37 11.22 -4.77
CA ARG A 30 -3.18 12.36 -4.31
C ARG A 30 -2.54 13.10 -3.13
N VAL A 31 -1.97 12.35 -2.18
CA VAL A 31 -1.37 12.91 -0.95
C VAL A 31 0.06 13.40 -1.20
N SER A 32 0.76 12.81 -2.17
CA SER A 32 2.17 13.12 -2.47
C SER A 32 3.06 13.11 -1.20
N PRO A 33 3.04 12.02 -0.41
CA PRO A 33 3.78 11.94 0.86
C PRO A 33 5.29 11.94 0.63
N ASP A 34 6.05 12.37 1.63
CA ASP A 34 7.52 12.30 1.60
C ASP A 34 8.01 10.85 1.74
N VAL A 35 7.26 10.03 2.48
CA VAL A 35 7.58 8.62 2.73
C VAL A 35 6.31 7.77 2.64
N VAL A 36 6.43 6.63 1.96
CA VAL A 36 5.43 5.56 1.99
C VAL A 36 5.98 4.41 2.81
N VAL A 37 5.21 3.94 3.78
CA VAL A 37 5.53 2.75 4.59
C VAL A 37 4.47 1.70 4.33
N LEU A 38 4.90 0.50 3.94
CA LEU A 38 4.06 -0.69 3.86
C LEU A 38 4.57 -1.68 4.92
N ALA A 39 3.88 -1.75 6.04
CA ALA A 39 4.23 -2.63 7.15
C ALA A 39 3.44 -3.94 7.06
N GLY A 40 4.04 -5.09 7.38
CA GLY A 40 3.35 -6.39 7.30
C GLY A 40 3.43 -7.06 5.93
N ASP A 41 2.46 -7.91 5.62
CA ASP A 41 2.60 -8.87 4.53
C ASP A 41 2.35 -8.24 3.16
N LEU A 42 3.44 -7.95 2.49
CA LEU A 42 3.42 -7.37 1.17
C LEU A 42 2.91 -8.38 0.12
N THR A 43 3.22 -9.67 0.27
CA THR A 43 2.88 -10.73 -0.69
C THR A 43 1.94 -11.75 -0.08
N GLN A 44 0.95 -12.23 -0.85
CA GLN A 44 0.17 -13.41 -0.47
C GLN A 44 0.94 -14.68 -0.84
N ARG A 45 1.37 -15.43 0.16
CA ARG A 45 2.19 -16.65 0.00
C ARG A 45 1.64 -17.86 0.77
N ALA A 46 0.64 -17.68 1.63
CA ALA A 46 0.07 -18.70 2.49
C ALA A 46 -1.42 -18.92 2.17
#